data_AF-A0A7S1H1R8-F1
#
_entry.id   AF-A0A7S1H1R8-F1
#
_cell.length_a   1.000
_cell.length_b   1.000
_cell.length_c   1.000
_cell.angle_alpha   90.00
_cell.angle_beta   90.00
_cell.angle_gamma   90.00
#
_symmetry.space_group_name_H-M   'P 1'
#
loop_
_entity.id
_entity.type
_entity.pdbx_description
1 polymer ?
#
loop_
_entity_poly.entity_id
_entity_poly.type
_entity_poly.pdbx_seq_one_letter_code
_entity_poly.pdbx_strand_id
1 'polypeptide(L)'
;LKSRCFQGSTPPSSHLRCTRAMKTRAVLQVALVCLFGCVGSHSPSPASSEPSCSSSSPGCNSQQHDEAATAILPVELISKKRDGGELTCEEIRRFVTGFHTGEISDYQMTAMLMAIYIKGMSSSETAHLTKAMVDTGHILDLSALGDTVDKHSTGGVGDKVSLALAPLVASLNVVVPMMSGRGLGHTGGTLDKLESVPGFRSNLTAAEMVDALGEVGVCITGATDGVAPVDRRMYALRDVSGTTSSLPLIVSSIMSKKIAEGSAALLLDVKTGSGAFLKD
;
A
#
# COMPACT_ATOMS: atom_id res chain seq x y z
N LEU A 1 -29.70 -50.75 23.11
CA LEU A 1 -29.94 -50.75 24.57
C LEU A 1 -29.37 -49.46 25.18
N LYS A 2 -30.27 -48.62 25.72
CA LYS A 2 -30.09 -47.48 26.65
C LYS A 2 -29.33 -46.21 26.22
N SER A 3 -30.17 -45.28 25.76
CA SER A 3 -30.22 -43.84 26.03
C SER A 3 -29.75 -43.31 27.41
N ARG A 4 -29.21 -42.07 27.41
CA ARG A 4 -29.48 -40.92 28.34
C ARG A 4 -28.85 -39.67 27.68
N CYS A 5 -29.60 -38.75 27.07
CA CYS A 5 -30.29 -37.59 27.68
C CYS A 5 -29.51 -36.86 28.79
N PHE A 6 -28.94 -35.71 28.45
CA PHE A 6 -28.93 -34.51 29.29
C PHE A 6 -29.14 -33.29 28.38
N GLN A 7 -30.33 -32.69 28.46
CA GLN A 7 -30.58 -31.32 28.05
C GLN A 7 -30.09 -30.40 29.17
N GLY A 8 -29.39 -29.32 28.81
CA GLY A 8 -28.92 -28.28 29.71
C GLY A 8 -28.51 -27.05 28.90
N SER A 9 -29.40 -26.06 28.91
CA SER A 9 -29.40 -24.80 28.16
C SER A 9 -28.50 -23.71 28.77
N THR A 10 -27.73 -23.00 27.92
CA THR A 10 -27.42 -21.54 27.85
C THR A 10 -26.01 -21.26 27.29
N PRO A 11 -25.78 -20.18 26.51
CA PRO A 11 -24.59 -20.03 25.67
C PRO A 11 -23.45 -19.25 26.35
N PRO A 12 -22.16 -19.48 26.02
CA PRO A 12 -21.09 -18.62 26.48
C PRO A 12 -20.91 -17.44 25.52
N SER A 13 -21.74 -16.40 25.64
CA SER A 13 -21.67 -15.20 24.79
C SER A 13 -20.65 -14.14 25.25
N SER A 14 -19.92 -14.38 26.36
CA SER A 14 -18.94 -13.45 26.92
C SER A 14 -17.46 -13.88 26.73
N HIS A 15 -17.17 -15.17 26.66
CA HIS A 15 -15.79 -15.67 26.47
C HIS A 15 -15.31 -15.60 25.00
N LEU A 16 -16.21 -15.68 24.01
CA LEU A 16 -15.87 -15.48 22.60
C LEU A 16 -15.55 -14.02 22.24
N ARG A 17 -16.14 -13.04 22.95
CA ARG A 17 -15.85 -11.61 22.72
C ARG A 17 -14.48 -11.20 23.29
N CYS A 18 -14.09 -11.74 24.44
CA CYS A 18 -12.82 -11.43 25.08
C CYS A 18 -11.62 -12.05 24.32
N THR A 19 -11.82 -13.23 23.71
CA THR A 19 -10.81 -13.89 22.86
C THR A 19 -10.67 -13.24 21.49
N ARG A 20 -11.75 -12.68 20.91
CA ARG A 20 -11.65 -11.81 19.72
C ARG A 20 -10.81 -10.56 20.01
N ALA A 21 -11.09 -9.85 21.10
CA ALA A 21 -10.34 -8.64 21.46
C ALA A 21 -8.86 -8.90 21.80
N MET A 22 -8.52 -10.07 22.36
CA MET A 22 -7.13 -10.45 22.66
C MET A 22 -6.35 -10.96 21.44
N LYS A 23 -7.01 -11.66 20.48
CA LYS A 23 -6.37 -12.12 19.25
C LYS A 23 -5.98 -10.97 18.32
N THR A 24 -6.82 -9.93 18.22
CA THR A 24 -6.49 -8.74 17.42
C THR A 24 -5.34 -7.94 18.05
N ARG A 25 -5.24 -7.90 19.39
CA ARG A 25 -4.22 -7.09 20.09
C ARG A 25 -2.78 -7.61 19.95
N ALA A 26 -2.59 -8.92 19.85
CA ALA A 26 -1.25 -9.52 19.77
C ALA A 26 -0.58 -9.35 18.39
N VAL A 27 -1.37 -9.14 17.33
CA VAL A 27 -0.87 -8.86 15.97
C VAL A 27 -0.70 -7.35 15.71
N LEU A 28 -1.37 -6.50 16.50
CA LEU A 28 -1.48 -5.05 16.23
C LEU A 28 -0.34 -4.20 16.79
N GLN A 29 0.60 -4.76 17.56
CA GLN A 29 1.51 -3.94 18.36
C GLN A 29 2.72 -3.36 17.60
N VAL A 30 2.79 -3.51 16.27
CA VAL A 30 3.91 -2.99 15.44
C VAL A 30 3.49 -1.98 14.36
N ALA A 31 2.19 -1.68 14.17
CA ALA A 31 1.73 -0.89 13.02
C ALA A 31 1.37 0.60 13.30
N LEU A 32 1.42 1.09 14.54
CA LEU A 32 0.75 2.34 14.91
C LEU A 32 1.70 3.48 15.33
N VAL A 33 2.44 4.07 14.39
CA VAL A 33 3.13 5.37 14.64
C VAL A 33 3.01 6.42 13.51
N CYS A 34 2.67 6.10 12.26
CA CYS A 34 2.82 7.11 11.18
C CYS A 34 1.57 7.56 10.41
N LEU A 35 0.35 7.11 10.71
CA LEU A 35 -0.80 7.34 9.80
C LEU A 35 -1.89 8.31 10.27
N PHE A 36 -1.81 8.88 11.49
CA PHE A 36 -2.81 9.84 11.97
C PHE A 36 -2.18 11.21 12.28
N GLY A 37 -1.74 11.90 11.23
CA GLY A 37 -1.23 13.28 11.29
C GLY A 37 -2.03 14.28 10.44
N CYS A 38 -3.20 13.91 9.93
CA CYS A 38 -4.02 14.79 9.08
C CYS A 38 -5.52 14.52 9.25
N VAL A 39 -6.09 14.84 10.42
CA VAL A 39 -7.50 15.23 10.54
C VAL A 39 -7.58 16.39 11.53
N GLY A 40 -7.53 17.61 10.98
CA GLY A 40 -7.85 18.82 11.73
C GLY A 40 -9.33 18.82 12.11
N SER A 41 -9.58 18.95 13.40
CA SER A 41 -10.90 19.04 14.02
C SER A 41 -11.59 20.37 13.72
N HIS A 42 -12.60 20.38 12.84
CA HIS A 42 -13.57 21.48 12.78
C HIS A 42 -15.00 20.95 12.60
N SER A 43 -15.77 21.07 13.68
CA SER A 43 -17.23 20.98 13.70
C SER A 43 -17.84 22.32 13.30
N PRO A 44 -18.81 22.38 12.38
CA PRO A 44 -19.59 23.60 12.16
C PRO A 44 -20.89 23.56 12.98
N SER A 45 -21.14 24.63 13.74
CA SER A 45 -22.46 24.96 14.28
C SER A 45 -23.30 25.68 13.21
N PRO A 46 -24.64 25.51 13.16
CA PRO A 46 -25.46 26.13 12.13
C PRO A 46 -25.77 27.59 12.48
N ALA A 47 -25.54 28.48 11.51
CA ALA A 47 -25.97 29.87 11.56
C ALA A 47 -27.37 30.03 10.92
N SER A 48 -28.09 30.99 11.48
CA SER A 48 -29.47 31.40 11.24
C SER A 48 -29.74 32.10 9.91
N SER A 49 -30.89 31.75 9.31
CA SER A 49 -31.86 32.56 8.55
C SER A 49 -31.39 33.76 7.69
N GLU A 50 -31.67 33.63 6.39
CA GLU A 50 -31.69 34.66 5.34
C GLU A 50 -32.53 35.91 5.68
N PRO A 51 -32.35 37.00 4.92
CA PRO A 51 -33.45 37.33 4.02
C PRO A 51 -33.03 37.72 2.59
N SER A 52 -34.05 37.59 1.74
CA SER A 52 -34.17 37.83 0.31
C SER A 52 -33.98 39.28 -0.14
N CYS A 53 -33.47 39.46 -1.38
CA CYS A 53 -33.99 40.48 -2.30
C CYS A 53 -33.57 40.23 -3.76
N SER A 54 -34.45 40.69 -4.64
CA SER A 54 -34.69 40.30 -6.02
C SER A 54 -34.03 41.21 -7.08
N SER A 55 -33.65 40.57 -8.20
CA SER A 55 -33.70 41.05 -9.60
C SER A 55 -33.14 42.43 -10.00
N SER A 56 -32.06 42.42 -10.81
CA SER A 56 -31.93 43.18 -12.08
C SER A 56 -30.55 42.97 -12.73
N SER A 57 -30.51 42.45 -13.96
CA SER A 57 -29.33 42.38 -14.86
C SER A 57 -28.98 43.77 -15.46
N PRO A 58 -27.96 43.95 -16.33
CA PRO A 58 -26.79 43.13 -16.69
C PRO A 58 -25.44 43.91 -16.69
N GLY A 59 -24.32 43.19 -16.74
CA GLY A 59 -23.05 43.70 -17.27
C GLY A 59 -22.11 44.35 -16.25
N CYS A 60 -21.13 43.58 -15.77
CA CYS A 60 -19.84 44.14 -15.41
C CYS A 60 -18.74 43.12 -15.67
N ASN A 61 -17.77 43.57 -16.45
CA ASN A 61 -16.57 42.85 -16.82
C ASN A 61 -15.70 42.69 -15.56
N SER A 62 -15.88 41.62 -14.79
CA SER A 62 -15.04 41.32 -13.64
C SER A 62 -14.00 40.29 -14.04
N GLN A 63 -12.84 40.81 -14.45
CA GLN A 63 -11.54 40.38 -13.97
C GLN A 63 -11.41 38.86 -13.70
N GLN A 64 -10.91 38.15 -14.71
CA GLN A 64 -10.21 36.88 -14.52
C GLN A 64 -8.99 37.14 -13.63
N HIS A 65 -9.14 36.98 -12.33
CA HIS A 65 -8.04 36.80 -11.41
C HIS A 65 -8.17 35.44 -10.74
N ASP A 66 -7.05 34.71 -10.81
CA ASP A 66 -6.64 33.56 -10.01
C ASP A 66 -7.24 32.18 -10.31
N GLU A 67 -6.49 31.43 -11.14
CA GLU A 67 -5.88 30.16 -10.71
C GLU A 67 -4.78 29.73 -11.70
N ALA A 68 -3.75 30.56 -11.88
CA ALA A 68 -2.48 30.07 -12.42
C ALA A 68 -1.76 29.30 -11.30
N ALA A 69 -2.23 28.09 -11.00
CA ALA A 69 -1.47 27.12 -10.22
C ALA A 69 -0.11 26.99 -10.91
N THR A 70 0.93 27.55 -10.29
CA THR A 70 2.25 27.70 -10.91
C THR A 70 2.67 26.34 -11.46
N ALA A 71 2.96 26.29 -12.76
CA ALA A 71 3.35 25.06 -13.42
C ALA A 71 4.74 24.67 -12.91
N ILE A 72 4.79 23.82 -11.88
CA ILE A 72 6.01 23.29 -11.30
C ILE A 72 6.67 22.42 -12.37
N LEU A 73 7.83 22.83 -12.84
CA LEU A 73 8.54 22.13 -13.89
C LEU A 73 9.25 20.89 -13.31
N PRO A 74 9.20 19.71 -13.98
CA PRO A 74 9.88 18.51 -13.50
C PRO A 74 11.36 18.73 -13.19
N VAL A 75 12.04 19.57 -13.98
CA VAL A 75 13.47 19.89 -13.81
C VAL A 75 13.75 20.67 -12.52
N GLU A 76 12.83 21.53 -12.09
CA GLU A 76 12.97 22.28 -10.84
C GLU A 76 12.88 21.34 -9.63
N LEU A 77 11.96 20.37 -9.67
CA LEU A 77 11.84 19.35 -8.62
C LEU A 77 13.04 18.43 -8.57
N ILE A 78 13.54 18.00 -9.72
CA ILE A 78 14.78 17.20 -9.80
C ILE A 78 15.96 17.99 -9.24
N SER A 79 16.10 19.27 -9.60
CA SER A 79 17.18 20.13 -9.11
C SER A 79 17.09 20.35 -7.61
N LYS A 80 15.88 20.65 -7.10
CA LYS A 80 15.61 20.79 -5.66
C LYS A 80 16.02 19.54 -4.90
N LYS A 81 15.61 18.35 -5.36
CA LYS A 81 15.97 17.09 -4.69
C LYS A 81 17.46 16.77 -4.80
N ARG A 82 18.06 16.99 -5.98
CA ARG A 82 19.51 16.83 -6.22
C ARG A 82 20.33 17.69 -5.26
N ASP A 83 19.87 18.90 -4.97
CA ASP A 83 20.56 19.87 -4.10
C ASP A 83 20.29 19.61 -2.61
N GLY A 84 19.51 18.57 -2.28
CA GLY A 84 19.21 18.13 -0.91
C GLY A 84 17.99 18.80 -0.29
N GLY A 85 17.19 19.54 -1.06
CA GLY A 85 15.92 20.08 -0.60
C GLY A 85 14.86 19.00 -0.41
N GLU A 86 13.98 19.19 0.57
CA GLU A 86 12.81 18.34 0.77
C GLU A 86 11.68 18.68 -0.20
N LEU A 87 11.05 17.65 -0.75
CA LEU A 87 9.86 17.77 -1.58
C LEU A 87 8.60 17.77 -0.71
N THR A 88 7.69 18.70 -1.01
CA THR A 88 6.37 18.77 -0.38
C THR A 88 5.46 17.65 -0.90
N CYS A 89 4.36 17.38 -0.18
CA CYS A 89 3.36 16.40 -0.59
C CYS A 89 2.85 16.67 -2.02
N GLU A 90 2.51 17.93 -2.34
CA GLU A 90 1.98 18.28 -3.66
C GLU A 90 3.03 18.17 -4.78
N GLU A 91 4.28 18.53 -4.51
CA GLU A 91 5.38 18.35 -5.48
C GLU A 91 5.60 16.86 -5.81
N ILE A 92 5.59 15.99 -4.78
CA ILE A 92 5.71 14.54 -4.97
C ILE A 92 4.51 14.00 -5.74
N ARG A 93 3.29 14.39 -5.33
CA ARG A 93 2.05 13.94 -5.97
C ARG A 93 2.01 14.31 -7.44
N ARG A 94 2.38 15.56 -7.78
CA ARG A 94 2.47 16.04 -9.15
C ARG A 94 3.50 15.25 -9.96
N PHE A 95 4.68 15.02 -9.40
CA PHE A 95 5.74 14.31 -10.10
C PHE A 95 5.40 12.83 -10.37
N VAL A 96 4.80 12.15 -9.40
CA VAL A 96 4.34 10.76 -9.56
C VAL A 96 3.16 10.68 -10.54
N THR A 97 2.19 11.59 -10.44
CA THR A 97 1.04 11.63 -11.34
C THR A 97 1.47 11.94 -12.77
N GLY A 98 2.33 12.94 -12.97
CA GLY A 98 2.87 13.29 -14.28
C GLY A 98 3.65 12.13 -14.90
N PHE A 99 4.38 11.35 -14.10
CA PHE A 99 5.03 10.14 -14.61
C PHE A 99 4.01 9.07 -15.00
N HIS A 100 3.01 8.84 -14.15
CA HIS A 100 1.93 7.90 -14.43
C HIS A 100 1.17 8.24 -15.73
N THR A 101 0.84 9.51 -15.96
CA THR A 101 0.12 9.99 -17.16
C THR A 101 1.00 10.17 -18.41
N GLY A 102 2.33 10.10 -18.25
CA GLY A 102 3.29 10.24 -19.36
C GLY A 102 3.77 11.67 -19.65
N GLU A 103 3.35 12.65 -18.84
CA GLU A 103 3.88 14.02 -18.89
C GLU A 103 5.36 14.08 -18.48
N ILE A 104 5.75 13.26 -17.51
CA ILE A 104 7.14 13.08 -17.09
C ILE A 104 7.72 11.87 -17.81
N SER A 105 8.84 12.08 -18.49
CA SER A 105 9.53 11.05 -19.23
C SER A 105 10.32 10.10 -18.33
N ASP A 106 10.67 8.93 -18.86
CA ASP A 106 11.52 7.95 -18.17
C ASP A 106 12.88 8.55 -17.77
N TYR A 107 13.47 9.42 -18.61
CA TYR A 107 14.75 10.06 -18.29
C TYR A 107 14.64 11.09 -17.15
N GLN A 108 13.53 11.80 -17.04
CA GLN A 108 13.27 12.73 -15.92
C GLN A 108 13.00 11.96 -14.63
N MET A 109 12.18 10.90 -14.68
CA MET A 109 11.94 10.04 -13.52
C MET A 109 13.24 9.37 -13.07
N THR A 110 14.06 8.86 -13.99
CA THR A 110 15.37 8.26 -13.66
C THR A 110 16.29 9.27 -12.97
N ALA A 111 16.32 10.53 -13.43
CA ALA A 111 17.09 11.58 -12.78
C ALA A 111 16.60 11.86 -11.34
N MET A 112 15.28 11.89 -11.11
CA MET A 112 14.70 12.00 -9.77
C MET A 112 15.06 10.80 -8.89
N LEU A 113 14.97 9.57 -9.42
CA LEU A 113 15.33 8.35 -8.68
C LEU A 113 16.80 8.39 -8.24
N MET A 114 17.71 8.84 -9.11
CA MET A 114 19.12 9.01 -8.75
C MET A 114 19.32 10.13 -7.72
N ALA A 115 18.59 11.24 -7.82
CA ALA A 115 18.63 12.30 -6.81
C ALA A 115 18.18 11.78 -5.43
N ILE A 116 17.09 11.00 -5.38
CA ILE A 116 16.61 10.33 -4.16
C ILE A 116 17.62 9.30 -3.65
N TYR A 117 18.27 8.55 -4.54
CA TYR A 117 19.29 7.58 -4.16
C TYR A 117 20.47 8.26 -3.45
N ILE A 118 20.96 9.38 -3.98
CA ILE A 118 22.13 10.09 -3.45
C ILE A 118 21.79 10.92 -2.20
N LYS A 119 20.63 11.59 -2.18
CA LYS A 119 20.25 12.53 -1.12
C LYS A 119 19.31 11.93 -0.06
N GLY A 120 18.75 10.76 -0.31
CA GLY A 120 17.74 10.15 0.54
C GLY A 120 16.40 10.89 0.52
N MET A 121 15.49 10.48 1.39
CA MET A 121 14.23 11.16 1.68
C MET A 121 13.98 11.11 3.18
N SER A 122 13.31 12.12 3.72
CA SER A 122 12.80 12.05 5.09
C SER A 122 11.64 11.05 5.18
N SER A 123 11.27 10.68 6.41
CA SER A 123 10.11 9.80 6.64
C SER A 123 8.81 10.40 6.10
N SER A 124 8.67 11.73 6.17
CA SER A 124 7.53 12.47 5.62
C SER A 124 7.48 12.37 4.09
N GLU A 125 8.59 12.67 3.42
CA GLU A 125 8.72 12.51 1.97
C GLU A 125 8.42 11.07 1.52
N THR A 126 8.96 10.07 2.24
CA THR A 126 8.74 8.66 1.93
C THR A 126 7.26 8.26 2.06
N ALA A 127 6.57 8.77 3.09
CA ALA A 127 5.13 8.56 3.26
C ALA A 127 4.32 9.22 2.14
N HIS A 128 4.66 10.46 1.76
CA HIS A 128 4.02 11.15 0.63
C HIS A 128 4.23 10.42 -0.69
N LEU A 129 5.45 9.92 -0.95
CA LEU A 129 5.74 9.13 -2.15
C LEU A 129 4.92 7.84 -2.16
N THR A 130 4.88 7.13 -1.04
CA THR A 130 4.08 5.91 -0.89
C THR A 130 2.61 6.19 -1.21
N LYS A 131 2.04 7.24 -0.62
CA LYS A 131 0.64 7.62 -0.83
C LYS A 131 0.37 8.01 -2.29
N ALA A 132 1.23 8.82 -2.89
CA ALA A 132 1.11 9.20 -4.29
C ALA A 132 1.16 7.97 -5.22
N MET A 133 1.98 6.97 -4.91
CA MET A 133 2.04 5.72 -5.67
C MET A 133 0.77 4.89 -5.54
N VAL A 134 0.20 4.77 -4.32
CA VAL A 134 -1.10 4.12 -4.08
C VAL A 134 -2.20 4.77 -4.93
N ASP A 135 -2.24 6.11 -4.92
CA ASP A 135 -3.29 6.89 -5.56
C ASP A 135 -3.25 6.84 -7.10
N THR A 136 -2.20 6.28 -7.72
CA THR A 136 -2.16 6.03 -9.17
C THR A 136 -2.98 4.83 -9.62
N GLY A 137 -3.47 4.02 -8.68
CA GLY A 137 -4.22 2.80 -8.96
C GLY A 137 -5.49 2.68 -8.13
N HIS A 138 -5.97 1.45 -8.01
CA HIS A 138 -7.11 1.12 -7.18
C HIS A 138 -6.66 0.36 -5.93
N ILE A 139 -7.40 0.56 -4.84
CA ILE A 139 -7.28 -0.22 -3.61
C ILE A 139 -8.33 -1.32 -3.67
N LEU A 140 -7.94 -2.56 -3.44
CA LEU A 140 -8.89 -3.68 -3.36
C LEU A 140 -9.80 -3.49 -2.14
N ASP A 141 -11.12 -3.58 -2.35
CA ASP A 141 -12.08 -3.61 -1.26
C ASP A 141 -12.27 -5.04 -0.78
N LEU A 142 -11.68 -5.35 0.38
CA LEU A 142 -11.77 -6.66 1.04
C LEU A 142 -12.66 -6.61 2.28
N SER A 143 -13.40 -5.51 2.50
CA SER A 143 -14.18 -5.29 3.73
C SER A 143 -15.26 -6.35 3.96
N ALA A 144 -15.79 -6.96 2.88
CA ALA A 144 -16.77 -8.04 2.94
C ALA A 144 -16.20 -9.39 3.39
N LEU A 145 -14.87 -9.56 3.39
CA LEU A 145 -14.20 -10.84 3.65
C LEU A 145 -13.80 -11.03 5.13
N GLY A 146 -13.94 -10.00 5.96
CA GLY A 146 -13.62 -10.06 7.40
C GLY A 146 -12.24 -9.52 7.74
N ASP A 147 -11.61 -10.08 8.78
CA ASP A 147 -10.29 -9.63 9.25
C ASP A 147 -9.21 -10.04 8.25
N THR A 148 -8.58 -9.06 7.59
CA THR A 148 -7.51 -9.29 6.60
C THR A 148 -6.13 -8.99 7.18
N VAL A 149 -5.20 -9.92 7.00
CA VAL A 149 -3.81 -9.76 7.43
C VAL A 149 -2.89 -10.24 6.32
N ASP A 150 -1.87 -9.45 6.01
CA ASP A 150 -0.79 -9.85 5.12
C ASP A 150 0.58 -9.84 5.81
N LYS A 151 1.52 -10.57 5.23
CA LYS A 151 2.92 -10.59 5.62
C LYS A 151 3.79 -10.34 4.39
N HIS A 152 4.69 -9.38 4.47
CA HIS A 152 5.72 -9.16 3.48
C HIS A 152 7.11 -9.49 4.02
N SER A 153 7.98 -10.05 3.17
CA SER A 153 9.40 -10.28 3.48
C SER A 153 10.23 -9.36 2.62
N THR A 154 11.28 -8.75 3.18
CA THR A 154 12.29 -8.05 2.36
C THR A 154 13.11 -9.00 1.48
N GLY A 155 12.97 -10.32 1.68
CA GLY A 155 13.68 -11.34 0.93
C GLY A 155 14.95 -11.82 1.63
N GLY A 156 15.20 -13.11 1.52
CA GLY A 156 16.38 -13.78 2.08
C GLY A 156 16.54 -15.18 1.51
N VAL A 157 17.76 -15.70 1.54
CA VAL A 157 18.10 -17.02 0.99
C VAL A 157 17.21 -18.10 1.63
N GLY A 158 16.46 -18.84 0.79
CA GLY A 158 15.63 -19.96 1.25
C GLY A 158 14.33 -19.58 1.97
N ASP A 159 13.92 -18.31 2.00
CA ASP A 159 12.74 -17.88 2.76
C ASP A 159 11.43 -18.51 2.25
N LYS A 160 10.93 -19.50 2.98
CA LYS A 160 9.69 -20.23 2.70
C LYS A 160 8.59 -19.95 3.72
N VAL A 161 8.76 -18.93 4.57
CA VAL A 161 7.84 -18.63 5.67
C VAL A 161 6.42 -18.40 5.14
N SER A 162 6.27 -17.61 4.07
CA SER A 162 4.96 -17.29 3.49
C SER A 162 4.17 -18.53 3.06
N LEU A 163 4.84 -19.57 2.56
CA LEU A 163 4.19 -20.80 2.08
C LEU A 163 3.49 -21.58 3.21
N ALA A 164 4.08 -21.56 4.41
CA ALA A 164 3.49 -22.23 5.57
C ALA A 164 2.57 -21.28 6.37
N LEU A 165 2.94 -20.00 6.48
CA LEU A 165 2.24 -19.02 7.29
C LEU A 165 0.87 -18.69 6.73
N ALA A 166 0.74 -18.49 5.41
CA ALA A 166 -0.51 -18.08 4.80
C ALA A 166 -1.66 -19.09 5.05
N PRO A 167 -1.52 -20.41 4.78
CA PRO A 167 -2.58 -21.37 5.10
C PRO A 167 -2.79 -21.57 6.61
N LEU A 168 -1.72 -21.44 7.42
CA LEU A 168 -1.84 -21.53 8.88
C LEU A 168 -2.72 -20.40 9.44
N VAL A 169 -2.51 -19.15 8.98
CA VAL A 169 -3.32 -18.00 9.39
C VAL A 169 -4.75 -18.14 8.88
N ALA A 170 -4.94 -18.59 7.63
CA ALA A 170 -6.27 -18.85 7.06
C ALA A 170 -7.07 -19.89 7.86
N SER A 171 -6.40 -20.93 8.37
CA SER A 171 -7.04 -21.95 9.24
C SER A 171 -7.61 -21.38 10.55
N LEU A 172 -7.22 -20.15 10.93
CA LEU A 172 -7.74 -19.43 12.08
C LEU A 172 -8.91 -18.49 11.74
N ASN A 173 -9.48 -18.57 10.54
CA ASN A 173 -10.53 -17.70 9.99
C ASN A 173 -10.08 -16.23 9.84
N VAL A 174 -8.83 -16.02 9.45
CA VAL A 174 -8.27 -14.71 9.08
C VAL A 174 -7.93 -14.74 7.60
N VAL A 175 -8.38 -13.75 6.85
CA VAL A 175 -8.20 -13.73 5.39
C VAL A 175 -6.80 -13.23 5.04
N VAL A 176 -6.12 -13.94 4.14
CA VAL A 176 -4.74 -13.65 3.74
C VAL A 176 -4.66 -13.30 2.25
N PRO A 177 -4.88 -12.03 1.88
CA PRO A 177 -4.60 -11.52 0.53
C PRO A 177 -3.10 -11.26 0.43
N MET A 178 -2.35 -12.12 -0.25
CA MET A 178 -0.89 -12.02 -0.31
C MET A 178 -0.38 -11.83 -1.73
N MET A 179 -0.15 -10.58 -2.11
CA MET A 179 0.56 -10.20 -3.32
C MET A 179 2.07 -10.38 -3.12
N SER A 180 2.64 -11.35 -3.82
CA SER A 180 4.04 -11.75 -3.72
C SER A 180 4.82 -11.36 -4.97
N GLY A 181 6.12 -11.15 -4.79
CA GLY A 181 7.07 -10.94 -5.88
C GLY A 181 7.71 -12.24 -6.36
N ARG A 182 8.35 -12.15 -7.52
CA ARG A 182 9.38 -13.09 -7.98
C ARG A 182 10.73 -12.77 -7.34
N GLY A 183 11.70 -13.63 -7.58
CA GLY A 183 13.05 -13.51 -7.03
C GLY A 183 13.72 -12.17 -7.36
N LEU A 184 14.46 -11.66 -6.37
CA LEU A 184 15.28 -10.45 -6.48
C LEU A 184 16.74 -10.84 -6.29
N GLY A 185 17.58 -10.52 -7.29
CA GLY A 185 18.99 -10.86 -7.29
C GLY A 185 19.21 -12.38 -7.14
N HIS A 186 19.97 -12.78 -6.12
CA HIS A 186 20.31 -14.18 -5.85
C HIS A 186 19.25 -14.94 -5.02
N THR A 187 18.16 -14.28 -4.62
CA THR A 187 17.11 -14.89 -3.80
C THR A 187 15.92 -15.30 -4.67
N GLY A 188 15.44 -16.54 -4.52
CA GLY A 188 14.21 -17.01 -5.18
C GLY A 188 12.95 -16.51 -4.46
N GLY A 189 11.96 -16.04 -5.21
CA GLY A 189 10.72 -15.46 -4.70
C GLY A 189 9.71 -16.49 -4.21
N THR A 190 8.66 -16.03 -3.53
CA THR A 190 7.55 -16.89 -3.08
C THR A 190 6.80 -17.47 -4.27
N LEU A 191 6.57 -16.66 -5.32
CA LEU A 191 5.89 -17.12 -6.53
C LEU A 191 6.69 -18.16 -7.30
N ASP A 192 8.01 -18.00 -7.43
CA ASP A 192 8.84 -18.97 -8.15
C ASP A 192 8.78 -20.37 -7.51
N LYS A 193 8.61 -20.42 -6.18
CA LYS A 193 8.45 -21.67 -5.42
C LYS A 193 7.06 -22.27 -5.66
N LEU A 194 6.00 -21.47 -5.65
CA LEU A 194 4.64 -21.95 -5.89
C LEU A 194 4.44 -22.43 -7.33
N GLU A 195 5.07 -21.79 -8.30
CA GLU A 195 5.02 -22.19 -9.71
C GLU A 195 5.73 -23.52 -10.01
N SER A 196 6.52 -24.04 -9.07
CA SER A 196 7.03 -25.42 -9.17
C SER A 196 5.93 -26.48 -9.01
N VAL A 197 4.76 -26.10 -8.47
CA VAL A 197 3.58 -26.96 -8.39
C VAL A 197 2.85 -26.96 -9.74
N PRO A 198 2.71 -28.12 -10.42
CA PRO A 198 2.04 -28.19 -11.71
C PRO A 198 0.61 -27.64 -11.65
N GLY A 199 0.29 -26.72 -12.55
CA GLY A 199 -1.04 -26.09 -12.65
C GLY A 199 -1.28 -24.89 -11.73
N PHE A 200 -0.29 -24.48 -10.92
CA PHE A 200 -0.42 -23.27 -10.12
C PHE A 200 -0.49 -22.02 -11.02
N ARG A 201 -1.50 -21.18 -10.80
CA ARG A 201 -1.67 -19.89 -11.49
C ARG A 201 -1.27 -18.75 -10.56
N SER A 202 -0.20 -18.05 -10.92
CA SER A 202 0.34 -16.94 -10.12
C SER A 202 -0.21 -15.57 -10.52
N ASN A 203 -0.86 -15.43 -11.68
CA ASN A 203 -1.39 -14.15 -12.16
C ASN A 203 -2.92 -14.20 -12.15
N LEU A 204 -3.53 -13.76 -11.05
CA LEU A 204 -4.98 -13.63 -10.91
C LEU A 204 -5.39 -12.18 -11.13
N THR A 205 -6.56 -12.02 -11.75
CA THR A 205 -7.26 -10.73 -11.76
C THR A 205 -7.76 -10.36 -10.36
N ALA A 206 -8.13 -9.10 -10.15
CA ALA A 206 -8.63 -8.62 -8.86
C ALA A 206 -9.90 -9.38 -8.44
N ALA A 207 -10.80 -9.64 -9.40
CA ALA A 207 -12.01 -10.42 -9.17
C ALA A 207 -11.69 -11.87 -8.77
N GLU A 208 -10.82 -12.55 -9.54
CA GLU A 208 -10.41 -13.93 -9.21
C GLU A 208 -9.72 -14.01 -7.83
N MET A 209 -8.94 -12.99 -7.45
CA MET A 209 -8.33 -12.92 -6.13
C MET A 209 -9.38 -12.79 -5.02
N VAL A 210 -10.36 -11.90 -5.18
CA VAL A 210 -11.46 -11.73 -4.21
C VAL A 210 -12.29 -13.01 -4.09
N ASP A 211 -12.60 -13.66 -5.20
CA ASP A 211 -13.33 -14.93 -5.21
C ASP A 211 -12.55 -16.04 -4.48
N ALA A 212 -11.26 -16.20 -4.78
CA ALA A 212 -10.39 -17.17 -4.12
C ALA A 212 -10.28 -16.91 -2.60
N LEU A 213 -10.21 -15.64 -2.18
CA LEU A 213 -10.19 -15.27 -0.77
C LEU A 213 -11.52 -15.57 -0.08
N GLY A 214 -12.65 -15.37 -0.77
CA GLY A 214 -13.98 -15.70 -0.24
C GLY A 214 -14.20 -17.21 -0.07
N GLU A 215 -13.67 -18.03 -0.98
CA GLU A 215 -13.81 -19.48 -0.95
C GLU A 215 -12.82 -20.16 0.01
N VAL A 216 -11.55 -19.77 -0.05
CA VAL A 216 -10.44 -20.50 0.61
C VAL A 216 -9.89 -19.74 1.83
N GLY A 217 -10.10 -18.43 1.92
CA GLY A 217 -9.54 -17.58 2.98
C GLY A 217 -8.06 -17.19 2.76
N VAL A 218 -7.42 -17.66 1.70
CA VAL A 218 -6.03 -17.32 1.35
C VAL A 218 -5.83 -17.29 -0.16
N CYS A 219 -5.09 -16.29 -0.63
CA CYS A 219 -4.65 -16.20 -2.01
C CYS A 219 -3.22 -15.69 -2.06
N ILE A 220 -2.32 -16.41 -2.75
CA ILE A 220 -0.96 -15.93 -3.04
C ILE A 220 -0.85 -15.73 -4.55
N THR A 221 -0.71 -14.49 -4.98
CA THR A 221 -0.66 -14.12 -6.41
C THR A 221 0.38 -13.01 -6.65
N GLY A 222 0.74 -12.75 -7.90
CA GLY A 222 1.52 -11.58 -8.28
C GLY A 222 0.71 -10.29 -8.15
N ALA A 223 1.37 -9.16 -8.35
CA ALA A 223 0.67 -7.88 -8.40
C ALA A 223 -0.36 -7.89 -9.53
N THR A 224 -1.63 -7.71 -9.19
CA THR A 224 -2.73 -7.58 -10.13
C THR A 224 -2.65 -6.26 -10.89
N ASP A 225 -3.11 -6.26 -12.14
CA ASP A 225 -3.23 -5.03 -12.94
C ASP A 225 -4.10 -3.98 -12.21
N GLY A 226 -3.59 -2.74 -12.15
CA GLY A 226 -4.26 -1.62 -11.48
C GLY A 226 -3.89 -1.40 -10.01
N VAL A 227 -3.17 -2.32 -9.36
CA VAL A 227 -2.63 -2.12 -8.01
C VAL A 227 -1.30 -1.39 -8.09
N ALA A 228 -1.24 -0.15 -7.57
CA ALA A 228 -0.05 0.72 -7.56
C ALA A 228 0.73 0.71 -8.92
N PRO A 229 0.08 0.99 -10.06
CA PRO A 229 0.62 0.74 -11.40
C PRO A 229 1.92 1.53 -11.69
N VAL A 230 2.09 2.71 -11.09
CA VAL A 230 3.31 3.50 -11.25
C VAL A 230 4.54 2.81 -10.65
N ASP A 231 4.36 1.99 -9.61
CA ASP A 231 5.46 1.26 -8.98
C ASP A 231 6.14 0.33 -9.98
N ARG A 232 5.38 -0.38 -10.81
CA ARG A 232 5.95 -1.28 -11.84
C ARG A 232 6.88 -0.53 -12.79
N ARG A 233 6.49 0.67 -13.23
CA ARG A 233 7.29 1.52 -14.13
C ARG A 233 8.52 2.07 -13.40
N MET A 234 8.35 2.59 -12.18
CA MET A 234 9.49 3.05 -11.37
C MET A 234 10.47 1.92 -11.05
N TYR A 235 9.96 0.72 -10.76
CA TYR A 235 10.76 -0.46 -10.46
C TYR A 235 11.60 -0.87 -11.67
N ALA A 236 11.02 -0.89 -12.87
CA ALA A 236 11.76 -1.16 -14.11
C ALA A 236 12.90 -0.18 -14.33
N LEU A 237 12.68 1.12 -14.08
CA LEU A 237 13.73 2.13 -14.16
C LEU A 237 14.80 1.94 -13.08
N ARG A 238 14.41 1.58 -11.86
CA ARG A 238 15.35 1.32 -10.75
C ARG A 238 16.31 0.18 -11.05
N ASP A 239 15.80 -0.89 -11.65
CA ASP A 239 16.55 -2.11 -12.00
C ASP A 239 17.71 -1.82 -12.97
N VAL A 240 17.51 -0.88 -13.91
CA VAL A 240 18.51 -0.52 -14.93
C VAL A 240 19.29 0.75 -14.62
N SER A 241 19.01 1.43 -13.50
CA SER A 241 19.67 2.70 -13.11
C SER A 241 20.52 2.59 -11.84
N GLY A 242 20.64 1.40 -11.25
CA GLY A 242 21.43 1.20 -10.03
C GLY A 242 20.82 1.86 -8.78
N THR A 243 19.51 2.12 -8.78
CA THR A 243 18.79 2.80 -7.68
C THR A 243 17.90 1.85 -6.87
N THR A 244 18.05 0.53 -7.05
CA THR A 244 17.27 -0.50 -6.34
C THR A 244 17.52 -0.51 -4.83
N SER A 245 18.74 -0.24 -4.37
CA SER A 245 19.12 -0.28 -2.95
C SER A 245 18.78 0.99 -2.14
N SER A 246 18.07 1.97 -2.72
CA SER A 246 17.61 3.15 -1.98
C SER A 246 16.51 2.79 -0.99
N LEU A 247 16.78 2.95 0.31
CA LEU A 247 15.82 2.66 1.39
C LEU A 247 14.45 3.34 1.19
N PRO A 248 14.33 4.65 0.96
CA PRO A 248 13.01 5.27 0.78
C PRO A 248 12.25 4.72 -0.44
N LEU A 249 12.96 4.39 -1.54
CA LEU A 249 12.33 3.79 -2.72
C LEU A 249 11.92 2.34 -2.50
N ILE A 250 12.68 1.57 -1.71
CA ILE A 250 12.31 0.21 -1.30
C ILE A 250 11.03 0.26 -0.46
N VAL A 251 11.00 1.14 0.54
CA VAL A 251 9.86 1.31 1.45
C VAL A 251 8.62 1.74 0.67
N SER A 252 8.72 2.78 -0.16
CA SER A 252 7.57 3.26 -0.93
C SER A 252 7.06 2.24 -1.94
N SER A 253 7.97 1.49 -2.57
CA SER A 253 7.61 0.40 -3.49
C SER A 253 6.85 -0.71 -2.78
N ILE A 254 7.38 -1.24 -1.67
CA ILE A 254 6.72 -2.32 -0.92
C ILE A 254 5.37 -1.84 -0.37
N MET A 255 5.38 -0.71 0.34
CA MET A 255 4.19 -0.23 1.06
C MET A 255 3.07 0.18 0.11
N SER A 256 3.36 0.77 -1.06
CA SER A 256 2.31 1.17 -2.00
C SER A 256 1.49 -0.03 -2.49
N LYS A 257 2.15 -1.15 -2.83
CA LYS A 257 1.47 -2.40 -3.20
C LYS A 257 0.68 -2.98 -2.03
N LYS A 258 1.26 -2.98 -0.83
CA LYS A 258 0.61 -3.55 0.38
C LYS A 258 -0.55 -2.75 0.92
N ILE A 259 -0.54 -1.43 0.74
CA ILE A 259 -1.69 -0.58 1.05
C ILE A 259 -2.77 -0.77 -0.02
N ALA A 260 -2.40 -0.82 -1.30
CA ALA A 260 -3.34 -1.05 -2.40
C ALA A 260 -3.98 -2.46 -2.39
N GLU A 261 -3.36 -3.42 -1.69
CA GLU A 261 -3.93 -4.74 -1.39
C GLU A 261 -5.20 -4.70 -0.52
N GLY A 262 -5.40 -3.64 0.26
CA GLY A 262 -6.58 -3.52 1.13
C GLY A 262 -6.51 -4.32 2.44
N SER A 263 -5.35 -4.87 2.80
CA SER A 263 -5.14 -5.56 4.08
C SER A 263 -5.30 -4.62 5.28
N ALA A 264 -6.06 -5.05 6.30
CA ALA A 264 -6.28 -4.27 7.51
C ALA A 264 -5.04 -4.23 8.43
N ALA A 265 -4.22 -5.28 8.40
CA ALA A 265 -2.92 -5.31 9.08
C ALA A 265 -1.84 -5.92 8.19
N LEU A 266 -0.61 -5.44 8.41
CA LEU A 266 0.58 -5.89 7.67
C LEU A 266 1.71 -6.22 8.65
N LEU A 267 2.28 -7.41 8.52
CA LEU A 267 3.52 -7.81 9.17
C LEU A 267 4.69 -7.63 8.19
N LEU A 268 5.69 -6.85 8.57
CA LEU A 268 6.94 -6.72 7.82
C LEU A 268 8.03 -7.59 8.45
N ASP A 269 8.50 -8.57 7.69
CA ASP A 269 9.63 -9.44 8.03
C ASP A 269 10.89 -8.90 7.37
N VAL A 270 11.63 -8.10 8.14
CA VAL A 270 12.86 -7.45 7.71
C VAL A 270 14.04 -8.37 7.99
N LYS A 271 14.66 -8.87 6.92
CA LYS A 271 15.88 -9.69 7.02
C LYS A 271 17.10 -8.79 7.17
N THR A 272 18.04 -9.24 8.01
CA THR A 272 19.33 -8.59 8.29
C THR A 272 20.47 -9.61 8.17
N GLY A 273 21.70 -9.14 7.99
CA GLY A 273 22.91 -9.97 7.88
C GLY A 273 23.31 -10.31 6.44
N SER A 274 24.33 -11.16 6.31
CA SER A 274 25.07 -11.38 5.04
C SER A 274 24.25 -11.92 3.87
N GLY A 275 23.14 -12.62 4.15
CA GLY A 275 22.24 -13.19 3.14
C GLY A 275 20.94 -12.39 2.94
N ALA A 276 20.84 -11.21 3.53
CA ALA A 276 19.68 -10.34 3.42
C ALA A 276 19.89 -9.27 2.34
N PHE A 277 18.76 -8.77 1.81
CA PHE A 277 18.77 -7.63 0.90
C PHE A 277 19.23 -6.34 1.61
N LEU A 278 18.81 -6.17 2.87
CA LEU A 278 19.28 -5.09 3.74
C LEU A 278 20.50 -5.59 4.51
N LYS A 279 21.65 -4.98 4.25
CA LYS A 279 22.87 -5.16 5.03
C LYS A 279 22.77 -4.36 6.33
N ASP A 280 23.62 -4.72 7.30
CA ASP A 280 23.69 -4.10 8.64
C ASP A 280 23.81 -2.57 8.61
#